data_AF-A0A8J1ZFU0-F1
#
_entry.id   AF-A0A8J1ZFU0-F1
#
_cell.length_a   1.000
_cell.length_b   1.000
_cell.length_c   1.000
_cell.angle_alpha   90.00
_cell.angle_beta   90.00
_cell.angle_gamma   90.00
#
_symmetry.space_group_name_H-M   'P 1'
#
loop_
_entity.id
_entity.type
_entity.pdbx_description
1 polymer ?
#
loop_
_entity_poly.entity_id
_entity_poly.type
_entity_poly.pdbx_seq_one_letter_code
_entity_poly.pdbx_strand_id
1 'polypeptide(L)'
;MLNLTGSQQQQAKDALLNPTEGGVIQLLMAEPMLAKSLVQDPQGTLQKNKALQEALMNDPQMKEIVKKNMDDPRVQQFLKEKAREAATQAANNFRASAIAAGAKGLHAFKKYVQGGPAGIQMLCFLTGGFTVVVGIIGLIDVFGAIFSPFTFILNIYVLFFGLVTVVVEADEQRLADTPVLEYAAPKTVDAQKFFNSEAKFLTLLWGRGLFYIFIGLLMITQSCLVCLFFLAGAANITVGVLSLLTHFGVDVDIDYMQDQAGQLYERVSSAADADASQFSSAVESWKKSSAASDKLLKALYSQATVGDEKGERPSGFFNSGERAEYDARVKLQGMTTLDAKKEFVARCKAKGLSW
;
A
#
# COMPACT_ATOMS: atom_id res chain seq x y z
N MET A 1 16.47 26.96 7.21
CA MET A 1 16.74 26.05 8.35
C MET A 1 16.37 26.77 9.64
N LEU A 2 15.26 26.41 10.28
CA LEU A 2 14.96 26.89 11.64
C LEU A 2 15.73 25.99 12.64
N ASN A 3 16.78 26.53 13.24
CA ASN A 3 17.43 25.94 14.42
C ASN A 3 16.55 26.28 15.63
N LEU A 4 15.96 25.26 16.26
CA LEU A 4 15.38 25.43 17.58
C LEU A 4 16.51 25.86 18.52
N THR A 5 16.31 26.94 19.27
CA THR A 5 17.30 27.40 20.26
C THR A 5 17.44 26.35 21.36
N GLY A 6 18.61 26.25 22.00
CA GLY A 6 18.82 25.30 23.10
C GLY A 6 17.78 25.42 24.22
N SER A 7 17.20 26.61 24.41
CA SER A 7 16.09 26.86 25.34
C SER A 7 14.78 26.14 24.95
N GLN A 8 14.47 26.02 23.66
CA GLN A 8 13.27 25.32 23.19
C GLN A 8 13.42 23.79 23.28
N GLN A 9 14.64 23.28 23.05
CA GLN A 9 14.95 21.88 23.30
C GLN A 9 14.86 21.54 24.79
N GLN A 10 15.35 22.42 25.66
CA GLN A 10 15.29 22.22 27.10
C GLN A 10 13.84 22.30 27.63
N GLN A 11 13.03 23.26 27.16
CA GLN A 11 11.61 23.33 27.53
C GLN A 11 10.80 22.10 27.10
N ALA A 12 11.06 21.56 25.91
CA ALA A 12 10.42 20.32 25.46
C ALA A 12 10.84 19.12 26.33
N LYS A 13 12.12 19.10 26.76
CA LYS A 13 12.66 18.06 27.63
C LYS A 13 12.08 18.12 29.05
N ASP A 14 11.97 19.32 29.62
CA ASP A 14 11.42 19.55 30.96
C ASP A 14 9.91 19.26 31.02
N ALA A 15 9.17 19.51 29.92
CA ALA A 15 7.75 19.17 29.80
C ALA A 15 7.49 17.64 29.69
N LEU A 16 8.44 16.88 29.12
CA LEU A 16 8.38 15.41 29.04
C LEU A 16 8.74 14.74 30.37
N LEU A 17 9.63 15.33 31.16
CA LEU A 17 10.13 14.75 32.42
C LEU A 17 9.20 14.98 33.62
N ASN A 18 8.33 16.00 33.58
CA ASN A 18 7.33 16.27 34.61
C ASN A 18 5.93 16.41 33.98
N PRO A 19 5.25 15.29 33.67
CA PRO A 19 3.93 15.32 33.07
C PRO A 19 2.89 15.71 34.13
N THR A 20 2.73 17.01 34.37
CA THR A 20 1.47 17.53 34.89
C THR A 20 0.42 17.46 33.77
N GLU A 21 -0.86 17.34 34.09
CA GLU A 21 -1.95 17.22 33.10
C GLU A 21 -1.93 18.36 32.03
N GLY A 22 -1.30 19.50 32.32
CA GLY A 22 -1.08 20.59 31.35
C GLY A 22 0.06 20.40 30.35
N GLY A 23 1.11 19.63 30.68
CA GLY A 23 2.30 19.45 29.82
C GLY A 23 2.06 18.54 28.62
N VAL A 24 1.24 17.49 28.80
CA VAL A 24 0.83 16.59 27.72
C VAL A 24 -0.08 17.31 26.71
N ILE A 25 -0.92 18.24 27.18
CA ILE A 25 -1.79 19.07 26.33
C ILE A 25 -0.96 20.07 25.52
N GLN A 26 0.09 20.68 26.11
CA GLN A 26 1.01 21.55 25.37
C GLN A 26 1.82 20.82 24.30
N LEU A 27 2.21 19.56 24.54
CA LEU A 27 2.90 18.72 23.55
C LEU A 27 1.98 18.36 22.36
N LEU A 28 0.69 18.11 22.63
CA LEU A 28 -0.33 17.86 21.61
C LEU A 28 -0.70 19.14 20.82
N MET A 29 -0.62 20.33 21.43
CA MET A 29 -0.86 21.61 20.74
C MET A 29 0.28 22.05 19.81
N ALA A 30 1.43 21.35 19.79
CA ALA A 30 2.53 21.61 18.84
C ALA A 30 2.32 20.95 17.45
N GLU A 31 1.39 19.99 17.33
CA GLU A 31 1.07 19.30 16.06
C GLU A 31 0.68 20.21 14.88
N PRO A 32 -0.13 21.29 15.02
CA PRO A 32 -0.51 22.12 13.87
C PRO A 32 0.65 22.93 13.28
N MET A 33 1.73 23.18 14.03
CA MET A 33 2.96 23.79 13.46
C MET A 33 3.79 22.78 12.68
N LEU A 34 3.79 21.51 13.11
CA LEU A 34 4.47 20.39 12.43
C LEU A 34 3.81 20.04 11.09
N ALA A 35 2.48 20.12 11.03
CA ALA A 35 1.70 19.92 9.81
C ALA A 35 2.01 20.96 8.71
N LYS A 36 2.25 22.23 9.08
CA LYS A 36 2.64 23.28 8.12
C LYS A 36 4.05 23.07 7.55
N SER A 37 4.99 22.54 8.33
CA SER A 37 6.35 22.23 7.82
C SER A 37 6.39 21.04 6.86
N LEU A 38 5.52 20.04 7.04
CA LEU A 38 5.42 18.86 6.18
C LEU A 38 5.01 19.17 4.73
N VAL A 39 4.29 20.28 4.51
CA VAL A 39 3.83 20.68 3.15
C VAL A 39 4.95 21.34 2.34
N GLN A 40 5.89 22.05 2.98
CA GLN A 40 6.95 22.79 2.29
C GLN A 40 8.20 21.95 1.98
N ASP A 41 8.52 20.95 2.82
CA ASP A 41 9.63 20.02 2.59
C ASP A 41 9.32 18.64 3.21
N PRO A 42 8.64 17.75 2.47
CA PRO A 42 8.24 16.44 2.97
C PRO A 42 9.44 15.55 3.34
N GLN A 43 10.55 15.62 2.57
CA GLN A 43 11.70 14.76 2.79
C GLN A 43 12.57 15.25 3.95
N GLY A 44 12.84 16.56 4.06
CA GLY A 44 13.60 17.12 5.17
C GLY A 44 12.88 16.98 6.51
N THR A 45 11.54 17.10 6.51
CA THR A 45 10.72 16.92 7.72
C THR A 45 10.68 15.45 8.15
N LEU A 46 10.63 14.51 7.20
CA LEU A 46 10.68 13.07 7.50
C LEU A 46 12.04 12.66 8.10
N GLN A 47 13.15 13.18 7.55
CA GLN A 47 14.49 12.92 8.10
C GLN A 47 14.68 13.52 9.50
N LYS A 48 14.21 14.76 9.73
CA LYS A 48 14.25 15.37 11.07
C LYS A 48 13.42 14.60 12.09
N ASN A 49 12.23 14.13 11.71
CA ASN A 49 11.39 13.34 12.58
C ASN A 49 12.02 11.98 12.91
N LYS A 50 12.65 11.31 11.92
CA LYS A 50 13.42 10.07 12.19
C LYS A 50 14.57 10.31 13.16
N ALA A 51 15.37 11.36 12.96
CA ALA A 51 16.50 11.67 13.83
C ALA A 51 16.06 12.04 15.26
N LEU A 52 14.95 12.79 15.40
CA LEU A 52 14.38 13.13 16.70
C LEU A 52 13.81 11.88 17.40
N GLN A 53 13.16 11.00 16.65
CA GLN A 53 12.62 9.75 17.17
C GLN A 53 13.73 8.79 17.62
N GLU A 54 14.83 8.66 16.85
CA GLU A 54 16.02 7.91 17.25
C GLU A 54 16.68 8.52 18.50
N ALA A 55 16.79 9.85 18.58
CA ALA A 55 17.34 10.53 19.75
C ALA A 55 16.49 10.29 21.01
N LEU A 56 15.16 10.34 20.90
CA LEU A 56 14.23 10.03 21.99
C LEU A 56 14.29 8.56 22.40
N MET A 57 14.38 7.64 21.44
CA MET A 57 14.47 6.19 21.71
C MET A 57 15.81 5.78 22.32
N ASN A 58 16.88 6.56 22.11
CA ASN A 58 18.20 6.31 22.67
C ASN A 58 18.44 6.96 24.03
N ASP A 59 17.60 7.90 24.48
CA ASP A 59 17.69 8.49 25.82
C ASP A 59 17.34 7.44 26.89
N PRO A 60 18.27 7.11 27.82
CA PRO A 60 18.03 6.13 28.89
C PRO A 60 16.80 6.44 29.75
N GLN A 61 16.50 7.72 29.98
CA GLN A 61 15.35 8.12 30.79
C GLN A 61 14.04 7.82 30.07
N MET A 62 13.98 8.02 28.75
CA MET A 62 12.80 7.62 27.99
C MET A 62 12.64 6.10 27.94
N LYS A 63 13.72 5.32 27.85
CA LYS A 63 13.60 3.85 27.92
C LYS A 63 12.97 3.39 29.24
N GLU A 64 13.32 4.04 30.34
CA GLU A 64 12.78 3.71 31.67
C GLU A 64 11.32 4.15 31.82
N ILE A 65 10.98 5.36 31.34
CA ILE A 65 9.60 5.89 31.32
C ILE A 65 8.70 5.04 30.42
N VAL A 66 9.17 4.67 29.22
CA VAL A 66 8.44 3.76 28.32
C VAL A 66 8.23 2.42 29.01
N LYS A 67 9.28 1.82 29.59
CA LYS A 67 9.17 0.51 30.25
C LYS A 67 8.19 0.53 31.42
N LYS A 68 8.21 1.58 32.24
CA LYS A 68 7.32 1.73 33.41
C LYS A 68 5.85 1.96 33.00
N ASN A 69 5.63 2.67 31.89
CA ASN A 69 4.29 2.97 31.40
C ASN A 69 3.73 1.91 30.43
N MET A 70 4.56 0.98 29.95
CA MET A 70 4.14 -0.07 29.01
C MET A 70 3.20 -1.09 29.66
N ASP A 71 3.27 -1.24 30.98
CA ASP A 71 2.41 -2.12 31.76
C ASP A 71 1.05 -1.50 32.08
N ASP A 72 0.85 -0.20 31.83
CA ASP A 72 -0.45 0.45 32.00
C ASP A 72 -1.39 0.08 30.83
N PRO A 73 -2.56 -0.55 31.11
CA PRO A 73 -3.54 -0.91 30.08
C PRO A 73 -3.99 0.28 29.23
N ARG A 74 -4.01 1.50 29.78
CA ARG A 74 -4.41 2.71 29.06
C ARG A 74 -3.40 3.11 28.00
N VAL A 75 -2.11 2.99 28.33
CA VAL A 75 -1.02 3.30 27.40
C VAL A 75 -0.99 2.27 26.28
N GLN A 76 -1.25 0.99 26.56
CA GLN A 76 -1.38 -0.05 25.53
C GLN A 76 -2.54 0.21 24.58
N GLN A 77 -3.70 0.65 25.08
CA GLN A 77 -4.85 1.01 24.25
C GLN A 77 -4.53 2.21 23.35
N PHE A 78 -3.93 3.26 23.91
CA PHE A 78 -3.53 4.45 23.15
C PHE A 78 -2.50 4.11 22.07
N LEU A 79 -1.48 3.30 22.38
CA LEU A 79 -0.48 2.85 21.42
C LEU A 79 -1.10 2.00 20.30
N LYS A 80 -2.04 1.11 20.63
CA LYS A 80 -2.77 0.30 19.64
C LYS A 80 -3.60 1.17 18.70
N GLU A 81 -4.25 2.21 19.23
CA GLU A 81 -5.03 3.17 18.46
C GLU A 81 -4.16 3.98 17.50
N LYS A 82 -3.04 4.53 18.01
CA LYS A 82 -2.07 5.28 17.21
C LYS A 82 -1.37 4.41 16.16
N ALA A 83 -1.03 3.17 16.48
CA ALA A 83 -0.47 2.22 15.51
C ALA A 83 -1.46 1.92 14.38
N ARG A 84 -2.76 1.74 14.70
CA ARG A 84 -3.80 1.51 13.69
C ARG A 84 -4.06 2.76 12.84
N GLU A 85 -4.04 3.96 13.44
CA GLU A 85 -4.11 5.24 12.73
C GLU A 85 -2.95 5.40 11.73
N ALA A 86 -1.71 5.19 12.19
CA ALA A 86 -0.53 5.22 11.35
C ALA A 86 -0.61 4.19 10.20
N ALA A 87 -1.08 2.97 10.48
CA ALA A 87 -1.28 1.94 9.46
C ALA A 87 -2.34 2.34 8.41
N THR A 88 -3.44 2.97 8.83
CA THR A 88 -4.52 3.41 7.91
C THR A 88 -4.05 4.56 7.02
N GLN A 89 -3.33 5.52 7.59
CA GLN A 89 -2.77 6.65 6.85
C GLN A 89 -1.68 6.18 5.87
N ALA A 90 -0.82 5.24 6.30
CA ALA A 90 0.14 4.58 5.42
C ALA A 90 -0.55 3.85 4.27
N ALA A 91 -1.66 3.14 4.51
CA ALA A 91 -2.42 2.45 3.47
C ALA A 91 -3.02 3.42 2.43
N ASN A 92 -3.58 4.56 2.87
CA ASN A 92 -4.13 5.57 1.96
C ASN A 92 -3.05 6.25 1.12
N ASN A 93 -1.92 6.60 1.75
CA ASN A 93 -0.77 7.17 1.04
C ASN A 93 -0.15 6.15 0.07
N PHE A 94 -0.10 4.87 0.46
CA PHE A 94 0.35 3.78 -0.39
C PHE A 94 -0.58 3.60 -1.59
N ARG A 95 -1.90 3.72 -1.43
CA ARG A 95 -2.85 3.65 -2.56
C ARG A 95 -2.64 4.79 -3.56
N ALA A 96 -2.61 6.04 -3.10
CA ALA A 96 -2.37 7.18 -4.00
C ALA A 96 -1.02 7.06 -4.71
N SER A 97 0.02 6.66 -3.98
CA SER A 97 1.36 6.43 -4.53
C SER A 97 1.39 5.23 -5.48
N ALA A 98 0.67 4.14 -5.19
CA ALA A 98 0.59 2.95 -6.03
C ALA A 98 -0.19 3.22 -7.32
N ILE A 99 -1.24 4.04 -7.28
CA ILE A 99 -1.95 4.47 -8.48
C ILE A 99 -1.05 5.38 -9.34
N ALA A 100 -0.37 6.35 -8.73
CA ALA A 100 0.53 7.24 -9.46
C ALA A 100 1.77 6.51 -10.02
N ALA A 101 2.39 5.63 -9.22
CA ALA A 101 3.49 4.77 -9.66
C ALA A 101 3.02 3.76 -10.71
N GLY A 102 1.81 3.22 -10.54
CA GLY A 102 1.15 2.36 -11.51
C GLY A 102 0.93 3.06 -12.84
N ALA A 103 0.48 4.32 -12.85
CA ALA A 103 0.29 5.11 -14.06
C ALA A 103 1.62 5.40 -14.78
N LYS A 104 2.67 5.79 -14.04
CA LYS A 104 4.02 5.96 -14.61
C LYS A 104 4.58 4.64 -15.14
N GLY A 105 4.37 3.56 -14.39
CA GLY A 105 4.74 2.20 -14.77
C GLY A 105 4.03 1.77 -16.05
N LEU A 106 2.73 2.04 -16.17
CA LEU A 106 1.93 1.73 -17.35
C LEU A 106 2.40 2.52 -18.57
N HIS A 107 2.80 3.78 -18.39
CA HIS A 107 3.36 4.60 -19.47
C HIS A 107 4.75 4.12 -19.92
N ALA A 108 5.62 3.74 -18.98
CA ALA A 108 6.90 3.13 -19.31
C ALA A 108 6.70 1.76 -19.99
N PHE A 109 5.76 0.97 -19.47
CA PHE A 109 5.36 -0.31 -20.03
C PHE A 109 4.83 -0.18 -21.45
N LYS A 110 3.96 0.80 -21.73
CA LYS A 110 3.47 1.16 -23.07
C LYS A 110 4.62 1.37 -24.07
N LYS A 111 5.66 2.11 -23.67
CA LYS A 111 6.83 2.34 -24.52
C LYS A 111 7.63 1.05 -24.76
N TYR A 112 7.65 0.13 -23.80
CA TYR A 112 8.37 -1.14 -23.92
C TYR A 112 7.63 -2.20 -24.73
N VAL A 113 6.30 -2.25 -24.61
CA VAL A 113 5.43 -3.15 -25.36
C VAL A 113 5.51 -2.90 -26.86
N GLN A 114 5.60 -1.64 -27.28
CA GLN A 114 5.76 -1.25 -28.69
C GLN A 114 7.09 -1.72 -29.31
N GLY A 115 8.04 -2.19 -28.50
CA GLY A 115 9.35 -2.68 -28.95
C GLY A 115 9.37 -4.12 -29.48
N GLY A 116 8.24 -4.82 -29.56
CA GLY A 116 8.18 -6.20 -30.06
C GLY A 116 8.47 -7.26 -28.98
N PRO A 117 9.20 -8.35 -29.29
CA PRO A 117 9.45 -9.48 -28.36
C PRO A 117 10.03 -9.09 -27.00
N ALA A 118 10.73 -7.95 -26.93
CA ALA A 118 11.27 -7.39 -25.70
C ALA A 118 10.20 -7.04 -24.65
N GLY A 119 8.95 -6.74 -25.08
CA GLY A 119 7.85 -6.45 -24.16
C GLY A 119 7.43 -7.66 -23.34
N ILE A 120 7.37 -8.84 -23.96
CA ILE A 120 7.01 -10.09 -23.28
C ILE A 120 8.10 -10.49 -22.28
N GLN A 121 9.37 -10.40 -22.68
CA GLN A 121 10.49 -10.67 -21.77
C GLN A 121 10.44 -9.77 -20.51
N MET A 122 10.09 -8.49 -20.67
CA MET A 122 9.91 -7.59 -19.54
C MET A 122 8.73 -7.99 -18.63
N LEU A 123 7.60 -8.44 -19.20
CA LEU A 123 6.48 -8.99 -18.43
C LEU A 123 6.90 -10.23 -17.63
N CYS A 124 7.64 -11.15 -18.26
CA CYS A 124 8.18 -12.33 -17.61
C CYS A 124 9.12 -11.96 -16.45
N PHE A 125 10.02 -11.01 -16.68
CA PHE A 125 10.93 -10.48 -15.65
C PHE A 125 10.17 -9.87 -14.46
N LEU A 126 9.19 -9.00 -14.73
CA LEU A 126 8.37 -8.38 -13.68
C LEU A 126 7.55 -9.41 -12.91
N THR A 127 7.01 -10.41 -13.60
CA THR A 127 6.24 -11.50 -12.99
C THR A 127 7.12 -12.40 -12.13
N GLY A 128 8.35 -12.69 -12.59
CA GLY A 128 9.37 -13.35 -11.78
C GLY A 128 9.71 -12.55 -10.53
N GLY A 129 9.94 -11.24 -10.67
CA GLY A 129 10.22 -10.34 -9.54
C GLY A 129 9.08 -10.31 -8.53
N PHE A 130 7.83 -10.22 -9.01
CA PHE A 130 6.65 -10.30 -8.15
C PHE A 130 6.57 -11.65 -7.41
N THR A 131 6.87 -12.75 -8.10
CA THR A 131 6.93 -14.11 -7.53
C THR A 131 7.99 -14.22 -6.42
N VAL A 132 9.16 -13.59 -6.60
CA VAL A 132 10.20 -13.50 -5.56
C VAL A 132 9.68 -12.78 -4.33
N VAL A 133 9.02 -11.63 -4.49
CA VAL A 133 8.44 -10.88 -3.36
C VAL A 133 7.39 -11.71 -2.64
N VAL A 134 6.48 -12.36 -3.39
CA VAL A 134 5.44 -13.23 -2.82
C VAL A 134 6.07 -14.40 -2.06
N GLY A 135 7.11 -15.03 -2.62
CA GLY A 135 7.86 -16.11 -1.98
C GLY A 135 8.52 -15.68 -0.69
N ILE A 136 9.17 -14.49 -0.66
CA ILE A 136 9.76 -13.92 0.57
C ILE A 136 8.69 -13.68 1.63
N ILE A 137 7.56 -13.08 1.26
CA ILE A 137 6.44 -12.85 2.19
C ILE A 137 5.94 -14.19 2.76
N GLY A 138 5.80 -15.21 1.91
CA GLY A 138 5.42 -16.56 2.34
C GLY A 138 6.45 -17.25 3.24
N LEU A 139 7.73 -16.91 3.13
CA LEU A 139 8.76 -17.39 4.04
C LEU A 139 8.78 -16.64 5.37
N ILE A 140 8.43 -15.35 5.41
CA ILE A 140 8.39 -14.56 6.65
C ILE A 140 7.26 -15.02 7.58
N ASP A 141 6.20 -15.62 7.04
CA ASP A 141 5.14 -16.29 7.81
C ASP A 141 5.60 -17.62 8.43
N VAL A 142 6.82 -17.65 8.99
CA VAL A 142 7.46 -18.83 9.61
C VAL A 142 6.59 -19.42 10.71
N PHE A 143 5.89 -18.56 11.47
CA PHE A 143 5.04 -19.01 12.58
C PHE A 143 3.81 -19.79 12.12
N GLY A 144 3.23 -19.47 10.96
CA GLY A 144 2.24 -20.32 10.30
C GLY A 144 2.85 -21.53 9.58
N ALA A 145 4.04 -21.34 9.00
CA ALA A 145 4.73 -22.35 8.20
C ALA A 145 5.28 -23.54 9.03
N ILE A 146 5.63 -23.33 10.31
CA ILE A 146 6.03 -24.41 11.23
C ILE A 146 4.91 -25.47 11.37
N PHE A 147 3.64 -25.04 11.32
CA PHE A 147 2.49 -25.95 11.40
C PHE A 147 2.12 -26.59 10.05
N SER A 148 2.78 -26.19 8.96
CA SER A 148 2.56 -26.71 7.62
C SER A 148 3.88 -26.83 6.83
N PRO A 149 4.74 -27.81 7.16
CA PRO A 149 6.07 -27.96 6.56
C PRO A 149 6.04 -28.07 5.03
N PHE A 150 4.94 -28.57 4.47
CA PHE A 150 4.72 -28.61 3.02
C PHE A 150 4.62 -27.21 2.41
N THR A 151 3.87 -26.29 3.02
CA THR A 151 3.76 -24.89 2.58
C THR A 151 5.11 -24.19 2.62
N PHE A 152 5.90 -24.44 3.67
CA PHE A 152 7.24 -23.90 3.80
C PHE A 152 8.14 -24.33 2.63
N ILE A 153 8.17 -25.63 2.33
CA ILE A 153 8.94 -26.20 1.23
C ILE A 153 8.47 -25.60 -0.11
N LEU A 154 7.15 -25.53 -0.35
CA LEU A 154 6.64 -24.94 -1.57
C LEU A 154 7.02 -23.45 -1.70
N ASN A 155 7.04 -22.67 -0.62
CA ASN A 155 7.47 -21.28 -0.65
C ASN A 155 8.96 -21.14 -1.00
N ILE A 156 9.81 -22.07 -0.57
CA ILE A 156 11.21 -22.14 -1.01
C ILE A 156 11.27 -22.42 -2.52
N TYR A 157 10.49 -23.38 -3.03
CA TYR A 157 10.44 -23.65 -4.48
C TYR A 157 9.95 -22.45 -5.28
N VAL A 158 8.88 -21.78 -4.84
CA VAL A 158 8.34 -20.58 -5.49
C VAL A 158 9.37 -19.46 -5.49
N LEU A 159 10.06 -19.23 -4.38
CA LEU A 159 11.13 -18.23 -4.31
C LEU A 159 12.28 -18.58 -5.27
N PHE A 160 12.74 -19.82 -5.24
CA PHE A 160 13.82 -20.30 -6.10
C PHE A 160 13.45 -20.15 -7.57
N PHE A 161 12.28 -20.63 -8.00
CA PHE A 161 11.85 -20.51 -9.38
C PHE A 161 11.57 -19.06 -9.80
N GLY A 162 11.08 -18.21 -8.90
CA GLY A 162 10.97 -16.77 -9.12
C GLY A 162 12.33 -16.15 -9.41
N LEU A 163 13.37 -16.50 -8.64
CA LEU A 163 14.75 -16.03 -8.87
C LEU A 163 15.29 -16.54 -10.21
N VAL A 164 15.06 -17.81 -10.56
CA VAL A 164 15.43 -18.36 -11.86
C VAL A 164 14.76 -17.57 -12.99
N THR A 165 13.46 -17.29 -12.89
CA THR A 165 12.74 -16.47 -13.88
C THR A 165 13.34 -15.07 -14.02
N VAL A 166 13.62 -14.39 -12.90
CA VAL A 166 14.28 -13.06 -12.92
C VAL A 166 15.63 -13.15 -13.62
N VAL A 167 16.44 -14.15 -13.31
CA VAL A 167 17.77 -14.33 -13.91
C VAL A 167 17.67 -14.63 -15.41
N VAL A 168 16.82 -15.57 -15.83
CA VAL A 168 16.69 -15.98 -17.24
C VAL A 168 16.11 -14.88 -18.13
N GLU A 169 15.22 -14.04 -17.58
CA GLU A 169 14.55 -12.98 -18.33
C GLU A 169 15.27 -11.63 -18.25
N ALA A 170 16.25 -11.48 -17.37
CA ALA A 170 17.00 -10.24 -17.23
C ALA A 170 17.70 -9.83 -18.53
N ASP A 171 17.48 -8.59 -18.96
CA ASP A 171 18.19 -7.98 -20.08
C ASP A 171 19.56 -7.48 -19.60
N GLU A 172 20.62 -8.13 -20.07
CA GLU A 172 22.01 -7.83 -19.69
C GLU A 172 22.39 -6.36 -19.96
N GLN A 173 21.91 -5.79 -21.07
CA GLN A 173 22.25 -4.42 -21.47
C GLN A 173 21.63 -3.41 -20.51
N ARG A 174 20.36 -3.61 -20.14
CA ARG A 174 19.64 -2.70 -19.24
C ARG A 174 20.09 -2.81 -17.78
N LEU A 175 20.56 -4.00 -17.38
CA LEU A 175 21.16 -4.19 -16.07
C LEU A 175 22.43 -3.35 -15.91
N ALA A 176 23.25 -3.26 -16.96
CA ALA A 176 24.47 -2.44 -16.95
C ALA A 176 24.18 -0.94 -16.85
N ASP A 177 23.07 -0.48 -17.43
CA ASP A 177 22.68 0.94 -17.40
C ASP A 177 22.12 1.40 -16.03
N THR A 178 21.76 0.46 -15.14
CA THR A 178 21.11 0.79 -13.86
C THR A 178 22.15 0.79 -12.73
N PRO A 179 22.46 1.95 -12.10
CA PRO A 179 23.58 2.06 -11.14
C PRO A 179 23.44 1.19 -9.88
N VAL A 180 22.21 0.79 -9.52
CA VAL A 180 21.97 -0.09 -8.36
C VAL A 180 22.25 -1.57 -8.69
N LEU A 181 22.23 -1.94 -9.96
CA LEU A 181 22.32 -3.33 -10.44
C LEU A 181 23.65 -3.66 -11.12
N GLU A 182 24.57 -2.69 -11.24
CA GLU A 182 25.89 -2.88 -11.84
C GLU A 182 26.66 -4.07 -11.20
N TYR A 183 26.55 -4.23 -9.88
CA TYR A 183 27.18 -5.35 -9.16
C TYR A 183 26.54 -6.71 -9.47
N ALA A 184 25.25 -6.74 -9.80
CA ALA A 184 24.52 -7.97 -10.09
C ALA A 184 24.69 -8.42 -11.54
N ALA A 185 24.91 -7.49 -12.47
CA ALA A 185 25.05 -7.74 -13.90
C ALA A 185 26.00 -8.91 -14.24
N PRO A 186 27.27 -8.96 -13.79
CA PRO A 186 28.18 -10.05 -14.15
C PRO A 186 27.71 -11.41 -13.63
N LYS A 187 27.12 -11.45 -12.42
CA LYS A 187 26.61 -12.70 -11.83
C LYS A 187 25.37 -13.21 -12.56
N THR A 188 24.52 -12.30 -13.03
CA THR A 188 23.35 -12.66 -13.83
C THR A 188 23.77 -13.28 -15.16
N VAL A 189 24.76 -12.72 -15.84
CA VAL A 189 25.32 -13.25 -17.09
C VAL A 189 25.86 -14.67 -16.89
N ASP A 190 26.64 -14.90 -15.84
CA ASP A 190 27.20 -16.22 -15.55
C ASP A 190 26.12 -17.24 -15.19
N ALA A 191 25.10 -16.83 -14.43
CA ALA A 191 23.96 -17.67 -14.12
C ALA A 191 23.11 -17.98 -15.36
N GLN A 192 22.89 -17.00 -16.25
CA GLN A 192 22.22 -17.23 -17.54
C GLN A 192 22.99 -18.24 -18.40
N LYS A 193 24.33 -18.14 -18.47
CA LYS A 193 25.16 -19.13 -19.17
C LYS A 193 24.97 -20.53 -18.59
N PHE A 194 24.95 -20.65 -17.26
CA PHE A 194 24.70 -21.92 -16.58
C PHE A 194 23.31 -22.51 -16.92
N PHE A 195 22.25 -21.70 -16.87
CA PHE A 195 20.92 -22.16 -17.25
C PHE A 195 20.82 -22.50 -18.74
N ASN A 196 21.52 -21.75 -19.60
CA ASN A 196 21.55 -22.03 -21.03
C ASN A 196 22.29 -23.34 -21.35
N SER A 197 23.31 -23.72 -20.57
CA SER A 197 24.03 -24.98 -20.75
C SER A 197 23.28 -26.19 -20.19
N GLU A 198 22.80 -26.09 -18.94
CA GLU A 198 22.19 -27.21 -18.22
C GLU A 198 20.70 -27.38 -18.52
N ALA A 199 19.97 -26.28 -18.73
CA ALA A 199 18.53 -26.25 -18.90
C ALA A 199 18.14 -25.72 -20.29
N LYS A 200 18.58 -26.41 -21.35
CA LYS A 200 18.31 -26.03 -22.75
C LYS A 200 16.84 -25.79 -23.07
N PHE A 201 15.91 -26.42 -22.36
CA PHE A 201 14.48 -26.15 -22.58
C PHE A 201 14.08 -24.73 -22.15
N LEU A 202 14.73 -24.15 -21.13
CA LEU A 202 14.50 -22.77 -20.70
C LEU A 202 15.07 -21.74 -21.70
N THR A 203 15.87 -22.14 -22.67
CA THR A 203 16.32 -21.22 -23.73
C THR A 203 15.30 -21.11 -24.85
N LEU A 204 14.41 -22.09 -24.98
CA LEU A 204 13.34 -22.11 -25.95
C LEU A 204 12.14 -21.34 -25.43
N LEU A 205 11.54 -20.48 -26.27
CA LEU A 205 10.40 -19.64 -25.89
C LEU A 205 9.22 -20.47 -25.34
N TRP A 206 8.95 -21.64 -25.95
CA TRP A 206 7.88 -22.53 -25.48
C TRP A 206 8.22 -23.19 -24.14
N GLY A 207 9.48 -23.54 -23.90
CA GLY A 207 9.91 -24.16 -22.64
C GLY A 207 9.84 -23.16 -21.48
N ARG A 208 10.15 -21.89 -21.72
CA ARG A 208 9.89 -20.79 -20.77
C ARG A 208 8.40 -20.63 -20.48
N GLY A 209 7.56 -20.63 -21.51
CA GLY A 209 6.11 -20.53 -21.36
C GLY A 209 5.53 -21.65 -20.49
N LEU A 210 5.93 -22.90 -20.73
CA LEU A 210 5.55 -24.05 -19.91
C LEU A 210 6.06 -23.94 -18.47
N PHE A 211 7.29 -23.45 -18.29
CA PHE A 211 7.86 -23.24 -16.97
C PHE A 211 7.06 -22.22 -16.14
N TYR A 212 6.62 -21.10 -16.74
CA TYR A 212 5.78 -20.13 -16.03
C TYR A 212 4.39 -20.68 -15.70
N ILE A 213 3.79 -21.45 -16.61
CA ILE A 213 2.52 -22.13 -16.31
C ILE A 213 2.69 -23.09 -15.13
N PHE A 214 3.78 -23.85 -15.09
CA PHE A 214 4.09 -24.74 -13.98
C PHE A 214 4.24 -23.98 -12.64
N ILE A 215 5.01 -22.89 -12.62
CA ILE A 215 5.15 -22.03 -11.42
C ILE A 215 3.78 -21.50 -10.99
N GLY A 216 2.99 -20.99 -11.95
CA GLY A 216 1.69 -20.40 -11.64
C GLY A 216 0.69 -21.42 -11.10
N LEU A 217 0.69 -22.64 -11.63
CA LEU A 217 -0.10 -23.75 -11.09
C LEU A 217 0.37 -24.13 -9.68
N LEU A 218 1.68 -24.22 -9.43
CA LEU A 218 2.21 -24.44 -8.08
C LEU A 218 1.70 -23.38 -7.09
N MET A 219 1.71 -22.10 -7.47
CA MET A 219 1.23 -21.03 -6.60
C MET A 219 -0.28 -21.09 -6.35
N ILE A 220 -1.10 -21.41 -7.37
CA ILE A 220 -2.56 -21.51 -7.23
C ILE A 220 -2.95 -22.68 -6.31
N THR A 221 -2.20 -23.79 -6.31
CA THR A 221 -2.50 -24.95 -5.46
C THR A 221 -2.34 -24.68 -3.96
N GLN A 222 -1.68 -23.59 -3.56
CA GLN A 222 -1.52 -23.20 -2.15
C GLN A 222 -2.82 -22.65 -1.49
N SER A 223 -3.98 -22.88 -2.11
CA SER A 223 -5.30 -22.97 -1.45
C SER A 223 -5.90 -21.69 -0.85
N CYS A 224 -5.40 -20.50 -1.18
CA CYS A 224 -6.08 -19.25 -0.85
C CYS A 224 -6.51 -18.51 -2.13
N LEU A 225 -7.78 -18.67 -2.50
CA LEU A 225 -8.36 -18.11 -3.73
C LEU A 225 -8.32 -16.57 -3.80
N VAL A 226 -8.11 -15.88 -2.69
CA VAL A 226 -8.13 -14.40 -2.60
C VAL A 226 -6.82 -13.83 -2.06
N CYS A 227 -5.72 -14.60 -2.08
CA CYS A 227 -4.42 -14.09 -1.63
C CYS A 227 -3.52 -13.61 -2.79
N LEU A 228 -2.44 -12.96 -2.38
CA LEU A 228 -1.34 -12.53 -3.24
C LEU A 228 -0.76 -13.69 -4.07
N PHE A 229 -0.75 -14.93 -3.56
CA PHE A 229 -0.26 -16.11 -4.30
C PHE A 229 -1.16 -16.48 -5.48
N PHE A 230 -2.48 -16.38 -5.32
CA PHE A 230 -3.40 -16.62 -6.43
C PHE A 230 -3.17 -15.59 -7.55
N LEU A 231 -3.04 -14.31 -7.18
CA LEU A 231 -2.78 -13.24 -8.16
C LEU A 231 -1.43 -13.43 -8.87
N ALA A 232 -0.38 -13.78 -8.13
CA ALA A 232 0.94 -14.08 -8.70
C ALA A 232 0.91 -15.33 -9.58
N GLY A 233 0.18 -16.37 -9.17
CA GLY A 233 0.02 -17.59 -9.95
C GLY A 233 -0.74 -17.35 -11.25
N ALA A 234 -1.84 -16.60 -11.20
CA ALA A 234 -2.59 -16.19 -12.38
C ALA A 234 -1.75 -15.33 -13.34
N ALA A 235 -0.93 -14.43 -12.81
CA ALA A 235 0.02 -13.63 -13.60
C ALA A 235 1.05 -14.52 -14.32
N ASN A 236 1.67 -15.47 -13.61
CA ASN A 236 2.61 -16.43 -14.20
C ASN A 236 1.97 -17.29 -15.30
N ILE A 237 0.75 -17.81 -15.08
CA ILE A 237 0.03 -18.57 -16.11
C ILE A 237 -0.26 -17.69 -17.32
N THR A 238 -0.74 -16.46 -17.11
CA THR A 238 -1.06 -15.53 -18.20
C THR A 238 0.17 -15.25 -19.06
N VAL A 239 1.30 -14.94 -18.44
CA VAL A 239 2.57 -14.67 -19.15
C VAL A 239 3.12 -15.93 -19.82
N GLY A 240 2.97 -17.11 -19.20
CA GLY A 240 3.34 -18.38 -19.81
C GLY A 240 2.49 -18.72 -21.05
N VAL A 241 1.18 -18.49 -21.00
CA VAL A 241 0.27 -18.65 -22.15
C VAL A 241 0.63 -17.65 -23.25
N LEU A 242 0.87 -16.38 -22.93
CA LEU A 242 1.31 -15.38 -23.91
C LEU A 242 2.63 -15.78 -24.59
N SER A 243 3.57 -16.34 -23.84
CA SER A 243 4.85 -16.84 -24.36
C SER A 243 4.65 -18.01 -25.34
N LEU A 244 3.71 -18.92 -25.04
CA LEU A 244 3.34 -20.02 -25.94
C LEU A 244 2.61 -19.53 -27.19
N LEU A 245 1.64 -18.61 -27.06
CA LEU A 245 0.91 -18.05 -28.19
C LEU A 245 1.87 -17.35 -29.17
N THR A 246 2.81 -16.58 -28.64
CA THR A 246 3.86 -15.91 -29.43
C THR A 246 4.76 -16.93 -30.13
N HIS A 247 5.07 -18.05 -29.48
CA HIS A 247 5.83 -19.14 -30.11
C HIS A 247 5.13 -19.76 -31.32
N PHE A 248 3.79 -19.85 -31.27
CA PHE A 248 2.98 -20.36 -32.40
C PHE A 248 2.67 -19.30 -33.47
N GLY A 249 3.25 -18.10 -33.35
CA GLY A 249 3.03 -17.01 -34.32
C GLY A 249 1.64 -16.37 -34.22
N VAL A 250 0.96 -16.51 -33.09
CA VAL A 250 -0.26 -15.74 -32.82
C VAL A 250 0.18 -14.33 -32.45
N ASP A 251 0.04 -13.40 -33.40
CA ASP A 251 0.25 -11.97 -33.15
C ASP A 251 -0.84 -11.48 -32.19
N VAL A 252 -0.46 -11.33 -30.91
CA VAL A 252 -1.33 -10.71 -29.91
C VAL A 252 -1.39 -9.23 -30.28
N ASP A 253 -2.57 -8.74 -30.64
CA ASP A 253 -2.81 -7.31 -30.87
C ASP A 253 -2.71 -6.57 -29.53
N ILE A 254 -1.48 -6.25 -29.14
CA ILE A 254 -1.20 -5.58 -27.88
C ILE A 254 -1.72 -4.14 -27.91
N ASP A 255 -1.85 -3.54 -29.10
CA ASP A 255 -2.43 -2.21 -29.25
C ASP A 255 -3.90 -2.20 -28.82
N TYR A 256 -4.69 -3.19 -29.24
CA TYR A 256 -6.08 -3.33 -28.79
C TYR A 256 -6.19 -3.55 -27.27
N MET A 257 -5.36 -4.43 -26.70
CA MET A 257 -5.37 -4.67 -25.25
C MET A 257 -4.95 -3.43 -24.47
N GLN A 258 -3.99 -2.67 -25.00
CA GLN A 258 -3.53 -1.44 -24.41
C GLN A 258 -4.60 -0.35 -24.44
N ASP A 259 -5.32 -0.21 -25.56
CA ASP A 259 -6.42 0.74 -25.66
C ASP A 259 -7.55 0.40 -24.70
N GLN A 260 -7.88 -0.88 -24.52
CA GLN A 260 -8.84 -1.29 -23.50
C GLN A 260 -8.35 -0.99 -22.08
N ALA A 261 -7.07 -1.27 -21.76
CA ALA A 261 -6.49 -0.97 -20.46
C ALA A 261 -6.45 0.54 -20.18
N GLY A 262 -6.12 1.34 -21.21
CA GLY A 262 -6.14 2.80 -21.17
C GLY A 262 -7.55 3.33 -20.90
N GLN A 263 -8.55 2.85 -21.64
CA GLN A 263 -9.95 3.21 -21.41
C GLN A 263 -10.45 2.81 -20.02
N LEU A 264 -10.04 1.63 -19.51
CA LEU A 264 -10.39 1.21 -18.15
C LEU A 264 -9.76 2.13 -17.11
N TYR A 265 -8.47 2.45 -17.26
CA TYR A 265 -7.78 3.39 -16.39
C TYR A 265 -8.44 4.77 -16.40
N GLU A 266 -8.73 5.31 -17.59
CA GLU A 266 -9.38 6.61 -17.74
C GLU A 266 -10.78 6.62 -17.12
N ARG A 267 -11.55 5.53 -17.27
CA ARG A 267 -12.85 5.37 -16.58
C ARG A 267 -12.72 5.31 -15.07
N VAL A 268 -11.74 4.57 -14.54
CA VAL A 268 -11.53 4.45 -13.08
C VAL A 268 -11.03 5.77 -12.50
N SER A 269 -10.10 6.45 -13.17
CA SER A 269 -9.58 7.75 -12.77
C SER A 269 -10.67 8.82 -12.82
N SER A 270 -11.36 8.96 -13.95
CA SER A 270 -12.43 9.95 -14.11
C SER A 270 -13.60 9.70 -13.18
N ALA A 271 -13.95 8.44 -12.89
CA ALA A 271 -14.95 8.12 -11.87
C ALA A 271 -14.49 8.56 -10.47
N ALA A 272 -13.24 8.31 -10.10
CA ALA A 272 -12.69 8.73 -8.81
C ALA A 272 -12.65 10.26 -8.67
N ASP A 273 -12.28 10.97 -9.73
CA ASP A 273 -12.24 12.44 -9.76
C ASP A 273 -13.65 13.05 -9.73
N ALA A 274 -14.59 12.49 -10.51
CA ALA A 274 -15.99 12.90 -10.50
C ALA A 274 -16.63 12.68 -9.13
N ASP A 275 -16.35 11.55 -8.47
CA ASP A 275 -16.84 11.26 -7.12
C ASP A 275 -16.27 12.26 -6.09
N ALA A 276 -14.99 12.64 -6.23
CA ALA A 276 -14.36 13.62 -5.35
C ALA A 276 -14.96 15.02 -5.51
N SER A 277 -15.19 15.46 -6.75
CA SER A 277 -15.84 16.74 -7.05
C SER A 277 -17.27 16.76 -6.54
N GLN A 278 -18.09 15.75 -6.89
CA GLN A 278 -19.48 15.65 -6.44
C GLN A 278 -19.59 15.59 -4.91
N PHE A 279 -18.67 14.90 -4.24
CA PHE A 279 -18.64 14.88 -2.77
C PHE A 279 -18.41 16.27 -2.18
N SER A 280 -17.45 17.04 -2.71
CA SER A 280 -17.17 18.39 -2.21
C SER A 280 -18.38 19.33 -2.34
N SER A 281 -19.04 19.33 -3.50
CA SER A 281 -20.24 20.13 -3.75
C SER A 281 -21.44 19.67 -2.91
N ALA A 282 -21.64 18.35 -2.78
CA ALA A 282 -22.68 17.79 -1.92
C ALA A 282 -22.50 18.17 -0.45
N VAL A 283 -21.25 18.20 0.05
CA VAL A 283 -20.93 18.63 1.42
C VAL A 283 -21.29 20.11 1.64
N GLU A 284 -21.02 20.98 0.67
CA GLU A 284 -21.39 22.40 0.77
C GLU A 284 -22.91 22.60 0.80
N SER A 285 -23.65 21.92 -0.09
CA SER A 285 -25.11 21.97 -0.09
C SER A 285 -25.72 21.37 1.17
N TRP A 286 -25.18 20.24 1.65
CA TRP A 286 -25.61 19.61 2.89
C TRP A 286 -25.44 20.53 4.10
N LYS A 287 -24.28 21.18 4.25
CA LYS A 287 -24.00 22.12 5.36
C LYS A 287 -24.96 23.31 5.41
N LYS A 288 -25.49 23.74 4.26
CA LYS A 288 -26.44 24.86 4.15
C LYS A 288 -27.91 24.43 4.34
N SER A 289 -28.18 23.13 4.41
CA SER A 289 -29.53 22.58 4.43
C SER A 289 -30.01 22.18 5.83
N SER A 290 -31.32 21.98 5.99
CA SER A 290 -31.90 21.40 7.21
C SER A 290 -31.44 19.95 7.46
N ALA A 291 -30.99 19.25 6.41
CA ALA A 291 -30.42 17.91 6.50
C ALA A 291 -29.04 17.86 7.18
N ALA A 292 -28.43 19.00 7.52
CA ALA A 292 -27.24 19.08 8.37
C ALA A 292 -27.43 18.40 9.73
N SER A 293 -28.68 18.32 10.21
CA SER A 293 -29.06 17.62 11.45
C SER A 293 -29.19 16.10 11.29
N ASP A 294 -29.09 15.57 10.07
CA ASP A 294 -29.19 14.13 9.83
C ASP A 294 -27.92 13.40 10.29
N LYS A 295 -28.08 12.59 11.33
CA LYS A 295 -27.00 11.85 11.99
C LYS A 295 -26.31 10.85 11.05
N LEU A 296 -27.05 10.25 10.11
CA LEU A 296 -26.47 9.30 9.17
C LEU A 296 -25.59 10.02 8.14
N LEU A 297 -26.04 11.16 7.61
CA LEU A 297 -25.21 11.97 6.70
C LEU A 297 -23.96 12.48 7.40
N LYS A 298 -24.09 12.94 8.65
CA LYS A 298 -22.94 13.34 9.47
C LYS A 298 -21.96 12.18 9.70
N ALA A 299 -22.47 10.97 9.97
CA ALA A 299 -21.66 9.78 10.13
C ALA A 299 -20.94 9.38 8.84
N LEU A 300 -21.62 9.41 7.69
CA LEU A 300 -21.03 9.15 6.37
C LEU A 300 -19.96 10.18 6.01
N TYR A 301 -20.20 11.47 6.30
CA TYR A 301 -19.21 12.53 6.12
C TYR A 301 -17.96 12.29 6.98
N SER A 302 -18.14 11.95 8.26
CA SER A 302 -17.03 11.60 9.15
C SER A 302 -16.28 10.35 8.66
N GLN A 303 -16.99 9.30 8.22
CA GLN A 303 -16.37 8.09 7.66
C GLN A 303 -15.58 8.42 6.37
N ALA A 304 -16.10 9.30 5.53
CA ALA A 304 -15.46 9.73 4.28
C ALA A 304 -14.20 10.59 4.49
N THR A 305 -14.10 11.30 5.62
CA THR A 305 -13.03 12.29 5.89
C THR A 305 -12.02 11.80 6.94
N VAL A 306 -12.50 11.20 8.03
CA VAL A 306 -11.71 10.71 9.16
C VAL A 306 -11.51 9.20 9.10
N GLY A 307 -12.48 8.45 8.57
CA GLY A 307 -12.49 6.98 8.56
C GLY A 307 -13.27 6.39 9.75
N ASP A 308 -12.98 5.13 10.08
CA ASP A 308 -13.66 4.39 11.16
C ASP A 308 -13.63 5.15 12.50
N GLU A 309 -14.73 5.08 13.25
CA GLU A 309 -14.84 5.66 14.59
C GLU A 309 -13.82 5.02 15.56
N LYS A 310 -13.05 5.88 16.23
CA LYS A 310 -12.11 5.48 17.29
C LYS A 310 -12.37 6.38 18.49
N GLY A 311 -12.85 5.77 19.57
CA GLY A 311 -13.23 6.46 20.79
C GLY A 311 -14.19 5.61 21.61
N GLU A 312 -14.31 5.90 22.90
CA GLU A 312 -15.34 5.30 23.73
C GLU A 312 -16.70 5.96 23.46
N ARG A 313 -17.75 5.16 23.56
CA ARG A 313 -19.12 5.67 23.45
C ARG A 313 -19.36 6.73 24.53
N PRO A 314 -19.83 7.94 24.18
CA PRO A 314 -20.07 9.01 25.16
C PRO A 314 -20.94 8.51 26.32
N SER A 315 -20.44 8.71 27.55
CA SER A 315 -21.15 8.42 28.79
C SER A 315 -21.91 9.66 29.28
N GLY A 316 -22.94 9.45 30.11
CA GLY A 316 -23.81 10.52 30.60
C GLY A 316 -25.23 10.46 30.05
N PHE A 317 -26.21 10.58 30.95
CA PHE A 317 -27.64 10.47 30.62
C PHE A 317 -28.13 11.58 29.68
N PHE A 318 -27.49 12.76 29.74
CA PHE A 318 -27.89 13.93 28.98
C PHE A 318 -27.28 14.01 27.57
N ASN A 319 -26.33 13.14 27.21
CA ASN A 319 -25.64 13.15 25.91
C ASN A 319 -26.34 12.28 24.85
N SER A 320 -27.67 12.35 24.78
CA SER A 320 -28.47 11.51 23.86
C SER A 320 -28.18 11.79 22.38
N GLY A 321 -27.84 13.04 22.04
CA GLY A 321 -27.44 13.47 20.71
C GLY A 321 -26.13 12.80 20.26
N GLU A 322 -25.07 12.99 21.04
CA GLU A 322 -23.73 12.47 20.75
C GLU A 322 -23.69 10.94 20.71
N ARG A 323 -24.40 10.26 21.62
CA ARG A 323 -24.49 8.79 21.62
C ARG A 323 -25.09 8.27 20.31
N ALA A 324 -26.12 8.93 19.80
CA ALA A 324 -26.73 8.52 18.54
C ALA A 324 -25.82 8.79 17.33
N GLU A 325 -25.01 9.84 17.35
CA GLU A 325 -24.00 10.09 16.31
C GLU A 325 -22.87 9.06 16.36
N TYR A 326 -22.37 8.73 17.55
CA TYR A 326 -21.40 7.66 17.76
C TYR A 326 -21.94 6.32 17.26
N ASP A 327 -23.17 5.95 17.65
CA ASP A 327 -23.80 4.69 17.24
C ASP A 327 -24.01 4.63 15.72
N ALA A 328 -24.28 5.76 15.06
CA ALA A 328 -24.38 5.84 13.61
C ALA A 328 -23.02 5.62 12.92
N ARG A 329 -21.93 6.16 13.48
CA ARG A 329 -20.57 5.95 12.94
C ARG A 329 -20.08 4.52 13.14
N VAL A 330 -20.34 3.91 14.30
CA VAL A 330 -19.98 2.51 14.56
C VAL A 330 -20.64 1.55 13.58
N LYS A 331 -21.87 1.84 13.14
CA LYS A 331 -22.56 1.04 12.10
C LYS A 331 -21.86 1.08 10.73
N LEU A 332 -21.02 2.09 10.47
CA LEU A 332 -20.28 2.25 9.23
C LEU A 332 -18.84 1.70 9.32
N GLN A 333 -18.46 1.09 10.45
CA GLN A 333 -17.10 0.61 10.66
C GLN A 333 -16.71 -0.45 9.60
N GLY A 334 -15.57 -0.25 8.96
CA GLY A 334 -15.07 -1.07 7.85
C GLY A 334 -15.51 -0.57 6.46
N MET A 335 -16.40 0.42 6.36
CA MET A 335 -16.76 1.05 5.09
C MET A 335 -15.57 1.86 4.55
N THR A 336 -15.25 1.69 3.27
CA THR A 336 -14.15 2.46 2.67
C THR A 336 -14.52 3.94 2.52
N THR A 337 -13.52 4.82 2.50
CA THR A 337 -13.73 6.26 2.32
C THR A 337 -14.42 6.59 0.99
N LEU A 338 -14.12 5.83 -0.08
CA LEU A 338 -14.76 5.99 -1.39
C LEU A 338 -16.25 5.63 -1.32
N ASP A 339 -16.58 4.49 -0.72
CA ASP A 339 -17.97 4.04 -0.59
C ASP A 339 -18.76 5.00 0.31
N ALA A 340 -18.15 5.50 1.37
CA ALA A 340 -18.74 6.52 2.23
C ALA A 340 -19.03 7.83 1.47
N LYS A 341 -18.12 8.29 0.59
CA LYS A 341 -18.35 9.45 -0.28
C LYS A 341 -19.52 9.22 -1.24
N LYS A 342 -19.56 8.05 -1.90
CA LYS A 342 -20.63 7.67 -2.82
C LYS A 342 -21.99 7.61 -2.13
N GLU A 343 -22.06 6.92 -0.99
CA GLU A 343 -23.30 6.80 -0.21
C GLU A 343 -23.73 8.16 0.35
N PHE A 344 -22.80 9.01 0.80
CA PHE A 344 -23.10 10.38 1.21
C PHE A 344 -23.76 11.17 0.07
N VAL A 345 -23.14 11.18 -1.11
CA VAL A 345 -23.66 11.84 -2.31
C VAL A 345 -25.05 11.29 -2.69
N ALA A 346 -25.22 9.98 -2.70
CA ALA A 346 -26.50 9.34 -3.02
C ALA A 346 -27.61 9.73 -2.03
N ARG A 347 -27.30 9.75 -0.72
CA ARG A 347 -28.23 10.17 0.34
C ARG A 347 -28.57 11.65 0.25
N CYS A 348 -27.63 12.50 -0.12
CA CYS A 348 -27.90 13.91 -0.37
C CYS A 348 -28.91 14.07 -1.53
N LYS A 349 -28.72 13.37 -2.65
CA LYS A 349 -29.69 13.38 -3.77
C LYS A 349 -31.06 12.87 -3.35
N ALA A 350 -31.11 11.76 -2.60
CA ALA A 350 -32.38 11.18 -2.10
C ALA A 350 -33.16 12.14 -1.18
N LYS A 351 -32.49 13.10 -0.54
CA LYS A 351 -33.10 14.16 0.26
C LYS A 351 -33.44 15.42 -0.54
N GLY A 352 -33.26 15.41 -1.86
CA GLY A 352 -33.54 16.55 -2.72
C GLY A 352 -32.49 17.66 -2.65
N LEU A 353 -31.28 17.38 -2.18
CA LEU A 353 -30.18 18.34 -2.22
C LEU A 353 -29.63 18.43 -3.63
N SER A 354 -29.65 19.64 -4.20
CA SER A 354 -28.97 19.98 -5.44
C SER A 354 -27.68 20.72 -5.15
N TRP A 355 -26.66 20.52 -5.97
CA TRP A 355 -25.38 21.23 -5.91
C TRP A 355 -24.83 21.47 -7.30
#